data_AF-A0A964AV13-F1
#
_entry.id   AF-A0A964AV13-F1
#
_cell.length_a   1.000
_cell.length_b   1.000
_cell.length_c   1.000
_cell.angle_alpha   90.00
_cell.angle_beta   90.00
_cell.angle_gamma   90.00
#
_symmetry.space_group_name_H-M   'P 1'
#
loop_
_entity.id
_entity.type
_entity.pdbx_description
1 polymer ?
#
loop_
_entity_poly.entity_id
_entity_poly.type
_entity_poly.pdbx_seq_one_letter_code
_entity_poly.pdbx_strand_id
1 'polypeptide(L)'
;MPDHRFVDWSQYGNNSIEVMINELCSSLDAQRVEDSYRFLEKLAIPDGELQAVAVPVAIVGILNLVDVAETGLPKLLDLLFEITAVQDDDPDVTPEYLELVQRVRGEVARGYPFYMYYLDKGDLDSQRTCIDLLGLCGYLDLSLAHRICFALRRHIVLSQDPFSKKLVSVWLEDLESLQNTEGV
;
A
#
# COMPACT_ATOMS: atom_id res chain seq x y z
N MET A 1 -1.23 -13.71 -29.46
CA MET A 1 -0.98 -13.18 -28.11
C MET A 1 -1.96 -12.03 -27.90
N PRO A 2 -2.83 -12.09 -26.88
CA PRO A 2 -3.74 -11.00 -26.58
C PRO A 2 -2.94 -9.77 -26.15
N ASP A 3 -3.32 -8.60 -26.68
CA ASP A 3 -2.72 -7.32 -26.35
C ASP A 3 -3.32 -6.82 -25.02
N HIS A 4 -2.55 -6.91 -23.92
CA HIS A 4 -2.99 -6.53 -22.57
C HIS A 4 -3.09 -5.00 -22.35
N ARG A 5 -2.95 -4.18 -23.39
CA ARG A 5 -2.88 -2.71 -23.27
C ARG A 5 -4.20 -2.00 -22.97
N PHE A 6 -5.33 -2.71 -22.99
CA PHE A 6 -6.64 -2.16 -22.60
C PHE A 6 -7.43 -3.17 -21.79
N VAL A 7 -7.59 -2.90 -20.49
CA VAL A 7 -8.55 -3.63 -19.65
C VAL A 7 -9.95 -3.20 -20.10
N ASP A 8 -10.73 -4.13 -20.65
CA ASP A 8 -12.14 -3.89 -20.96
C ASP A 8 -12.94 -3.85 -19.65
N TRP A 9 -13.21 -2.64 -19.17
CA TRP A 9 -13.92 -2.41 -17.91
C TRP A 9 -15.39 -2.84 -17.94
N SER A 10 -15.97 -3.04 -19.12
CA SER A 10 -17.38 -3.41 -19.26
C SER A 10 -17.70 -4.80 -18.69
N GLN A 11 -16.69 -5.66 -18.55
CA GLN A 11 -16.83 -7.00 -17.98
C GLN A 11 -17.12 -7.01 -16.47
N TYR A 12 -16.90 -5.90 -15.76
CA TYR A 12 -17.09 -5.81 -14.30
C TYR A 12 -18.47 -5.28 -13.87
N GLY A 13 -19.36 -4.92 -14.81
CA GLY A 13 -20.74 -4.53 -14.52
C GLY A 13 -20.89 -3.40 -13.47
N ASN A 14 -21.94 -3.45 -12.64
CA ASN A 14 -22.16 -2.52 -11.52
C ASN A 14 -21.10 -2.63 -10.39
N ASN A 15 -20.11 -3.53 -10.51
CA ASN A 15 -19.02 -3.75 -9.56
C ASN A 15 -17.71 -3.16 -10.08
N SER A 16 -17.78 -1.94 -10.61
CA SER A 16 -16.56 -1.22 -11.01
C SER A 16 -15.65 -1.00 -9.78
N ILE A 17 -14.34 -0.88 -10.02
CA ILE A 17 -13.34 -0.60 -8.99
C ILE A 17 -13.72 0.63 -8.16
N GLU A 18 -14.22 1.67 -8.83
CA GLU A 18 -14.66 2.91 -8.17
C GLU A 18 -15.79 2.63 -7.18
N VAL A 19 -16.78 1.83 -7.57
CA VAL A 19 -17.90 1.47 -6.68
C VAL A 19 -17.40 0.66 -5.48
N MET A 20 -16.53 -0.33 -5.72
CA MET A 20 -16.03 -1.19 -4.64
C MET A 20 -15.09 -0.44 -3.69
N ILE A 21 -14.23 0.43 -4.21
CA ILE A 21 -13.40 1.30 -3.36
C ILE A 21 -14.29 2.28 -2.61
N ASN A 22 -15.29 2.88 -3.23
CA ASN A 22 -16.20 3.78 -2.54
C ASN A 22 -16.99 3.05 -1.44
N GLU A 23 -17.48 1.82 -1.69
CA GLU A 23 -18.15 1.02 -0.66
C GLU A 23 -17.18 0.68 0.49
N LEU A 24 -15.95 0.25 0.18
CA LEU A 24 -14.89 0.02 1.16
C LEU A 24 -14.63 1.27 2.00
N CYS A 25 -14.57 2.43 1.37
CA CYS A 25 -14.16 3.67 2.02
C CYS A 25 -15.29 4.37 2.78
N SER A 26 -16.54 4.23 2.37
CA SER A 26 -17.66 4.99 2.92
C SER A 26 -18.65 4.16 3.74
N SER A 27 -18.60 2.82 3.65
CA SER A 27 -19.51 1.96 4.40
C SER A 27 -19.20 1.96 5.90
N LEU A 28 -20.25 2.12 6.70
CA LEU A 28 -20.22 1.90 8.15
C LEU A 28 -20.52 0.44 8.53
N ASP A 29 -20.92 -0.39 7.57
CA ASP A 29 -21.14 -1.82 7.74
C ASP A 29 -19.84 -2.59 7.50
N ALA A 30 -19.29 -3.16 8.57
CA ALA A 30 -18.05 -3.92 8.55
C ALA A 30 -18.08 -5.11 7.59
N GLN A 31 -19.23 -5.76 7.40
CA GLN A 31 -19.34 -6.88 6.46
C GLN A 31 -19.17 -6.40 5.02
N ARG A 32 -19.75 -5.25 4.67
CA ARG A 32 -19.60 -4.68 3.32
C ARG A 32 -18.19 -4.19 3.04
N VAL A 33 -17.54 -3.61 4.05
CA VAL A 33 -16.12 -3.23 3.95
C VAL A 33 -15.28 -4.48 3.65
N GLU A 34 -15.49 -5.56 4.41
CA GLU A 34 -14.77 -6.82 4.23
C GLU A 34 -15.04 -7.46 2.85
N ASP A 35 -16.30 -7.48 2.41
CA ASP A 35 -16.67 -8.03 1.09
C ASP A 35 -16.03 -7.23 -0.05
N SER A 36 -16.01 -5.90 0.07
CA SER A 36 -15.39 -5.00 -0.92
C SER A 36 -13.87 -5.15 -0.94
N TYR A 37 -13.24 -5.25 0.24
CA TYR A 37 -11.82 -5.52 0.38
C TYR A 37 -11.43 -6.83 -0.29
N ARG A 38 -12.09 -7.95 0.04
CA ARG A 38 -11.81 -9.26 -0.57
C ARG A 38 -12.03 -9.29 -2.07
N PHE A 39 -13.00 -8.54 -2.56
CA PHE A 39 -13.24 -8.42 -3.99
C PHE A 39 -12.07 -7.71 -4.67
N LEU A 40 -11.64 -6.57 -4.13
CA LEU A 40 -10.53 -5.79 -4.67
C LEU A 40 -9.19 -6.54 -4.56
N GLU A 41 -8.93 -7.21 -3.44
CA GLU A 41 -7.75 -8.05 -3.22
C GLU A 41 -7.67 -9.15 -4.28
N LYS A 42 -8.72 -9.95 -4.45
CA LYS A 42 -8.77 -11.02 -5.47
C LYS A 42 -8.67 -10.51 -6.89
N LEU A 43 -9.10 -9.28 -7.14
CA LEU A 43 -9.03 -8.66 -8.45
C LEU A 43 -7.60 -8.17 -8.74
N ALA A 44 -6.97 -7.51 -7.76
CA ALA A 44 -5.64 -6.90 -7.89
C ALA A 44 -4.49 -7.90 -7.75
N ILE A 45 -4.65 -8.91 -6.88
CA ILE A 45 -3.62 -9.89 -6.51
C ILE A 45 -4.18 -11.33 -6.46
N PRO A 46 -4.83 -11.84 -7.53
CA PRO A 46 -5.23 -13.24 -7.59
C PRO A 46 -4.02 -14.16 -7.40
N ASP A 47 -4.13 -15.11 -6.47
CA ASP A 47 -3.12 -16.13 -6.18
C ASP A 47 -1.72 -15.57 -5.85
N GLY A 48 -1.64 -14.32 -5.36
CA GLY A 48 -0.38 -13.67 -4.99
C GLY A 48 0.31 -12.91 -6.14
N GLU A 49 -0.27 -12.88 -7.34
CA GLU A 49 0.32 -12.21 -8.51
C GLU A 49 -0.38 -10.89 -8.84
N LEU A 50 0.38 -9.83 -9.07
CA LEU A 50 -0.17 -8.54 -9.47
C LEU A 50 -0.83 -8.59 -10.84
N GLN A 51 -2.04 -8.05 -10.93
CA GLN A 51 -2.75 -7.84 -12.19
C GLN A 51 -2.71 -6.36 -12.58
N ALA A 52 -2.89 -6.07 -13.88
CA ALA A 52 -2.89 -4.70 -14.41
C ALA A 52 -3.91 -3.77 -13.71
N VAL A 53 -4.96 -4.36 -13.15
CA VAL A 53 -6.00 -3.69 -12.38
C VAL A 53 -5.54 -3.16 -11.01
N ALA A 54 -4.43 -3.67 -10.47
CA ALA A 54 -3.84 -3.17 -9.23
C ALA A 54 -3.43 -1.69 -9.33
N VAL A 55 -3.04 -1.23 -10.53
CA VAL A 55 -2.67 0.18 -10.75
C VAL A 55 -3.85 1.14 -10.48
N PRO A 56 -5.02 1.00 -11.14
CA PRO A 56 -6.16 1.84 -10.80
C PRO A 56 -6.68 1.62 -9.38
N VAL A 57 -6.58 0.41 -8.82
CA VAL A 57 -6.92 0.16 -7.41
C VAL A 57 -6.02 1.00 -6.48
N ALA A 58 -4.71 1.03 -6.72
CA ALA A 58 -3.76 1.87 -5.98
C ALA A 58 -4.14 3.35 -6.12
N ILE A 59 -4.29 3.85 -7.35
CA ILE A 59 -4.59 5.27 -7.61
C ILE A 59 -5.86 5.70 -6.89
N VAL A 60 -6.96 4.98 -7.10
CA VAL A 60 -8.25 5.34 -6.50
C VAL A 60 -8.22 5.13 -4.99
N GLY A 61 -7.52 4.11 -4.50
CA GLY A 61 -7.32 3.88 -3.07
C GLY A 61 -6.59 5.03 -2.39
N ILE A 62 -5.47 5.50 -2.95
CA ILE A 62 -4.74 6.67 -2.42
C ILE A 62 -5.62 7.91 -2.40
N LEU A 63 -6.37 8.17 -3.49
CA LEU A 63 -7.26 9.32 -3.56
C LEU A 63 -8.36 9.30 -2.49
N ASN A 64 -8.83 8.11 -2.09
CA ASN A 64 -9.87 7.97 -1.07
C ASN A 64 -9.34 7.99 0.37
N LEU A 65 -8.02 7.95 0.59
CA LEU A 65 -7.44 8.12 1.93
C LEU A 65 -7.74 9.49 2.55
N VAL A 66 -8.19 10.48 1.78
CA VAL A 66 -8.55 11.80 2.32
C VAL A 66 -9.81 11.76 3.17
N ASP A 67 -10.80 10.95 2.80
CA ASP A 67 -12.16 10.94 3.36
C ASP A 67 -12.66 9.53 3.72
N VAL A 68 -11.73 8.58 3.90
CA VAL A 68 -12.07 7.20 4.29
C VAL A 68 -12.65 7.14 5.70
N ALA A 69 -13.76 6.42 5.86
CA ALA A 69 -14.39 6.14 7.14
C ALA A 69 -13.46 5.29 8.02
N GLU A 70 -13.56 5.47 9.35
CA GLU A 70 -12.75 4.72 10.32
C GLU A 70 -12.88 3.20 10.15
N THR A 71 -14.06 2.71 9.77
CA THR A 71 -14.33 1.29 9.50
C THR A 71 -13.58 0.75 8.28
N GLY A 72 -13.36 1.59 7.26
CA GLY A 72 -12.71 1.22 6.01
C GLY A 72 -11.19 1.42 5.99
N LEU A 73 -10.69 2.35 6.81
CA LEU A 73 -9.29 2.77 6.80
C LEU A 73 -8.30 1.60 6.96
N PRO A 74 -8.44 0.71 7.97
CA PRO A 74 -7.50 -0.40 8.12
C PRO A 74 -7.44 -1.28 6.87
N LYS A 75 -8.60 -1.60 6.29
CA LYS A 75 -8.69 -2.46 5.09
C LYS A 75 -8.16 -1.79 3.83
N LEU A 76 -8.33 -0.47 3.72
CA LEU A 76 -7.75 0.28 2.61
C LEU A 76 -6.22 0.29 2.70
N LEU A 77 -5.68 0.54 3.90
CA LEU A 77 -4.23 0.51 4.13
C LEU A 77 -3.65 -0.89 3.90
N ASP A 78 -4.32 -1.93 4.38
CA ASP A 78 -3.89 -3.33 4.19
C ASP A 78 -3.88 -3.69 2.70
N LEU A 79 -4.92 -3.32 1.95
CA LEU A 79 -4.97 -3.54 0.49
C LEU A 79 -3.80 -2.83 -0.22
N LEU A 80 -3.51 -1.57 0.15
CA LEU A 80 -2.40 -0.80 -0.41
C LEU A 80 -1.04 -1.42 -0.05
N PHE A 81 -0.90 -1.98 1.15
CA PHE A 81 0.29 -2.70 1.56
C PHE A 81 0.46 -3.97 0.75
N GLU A 82 -0.57 -4.81 0.67
CA GLU A 82 -0.53 -6.09 -0.04
C GLU A 82 -0.16 -5.92 -1.52
N ILE A 83 -0.78 -4.96 -2.23
CA ILE A 83 -0.45 -4.70 -3.64
C ILE A 83 0.98 -4.20 -3.83
N THR A 84 1.57 -3.57 -2.82
CA THR A 84 2.94 -3.03 -2.90
C THR A 84 3.98 -4.09 -2.52
N ALA A 85 3.63 -4.96 -1.58
CA ALA A 85 4.49 -5.96 -0.98
C ALA A 85 4.64 -7.23 -1.83
N VAL A 86 3.92 -7.34 -2.96
CA VAL A 86 4.09 -8.44 -3.92
C VAL A 86 5.56 -8.52 -4.35
N GLN A 87 6.14 -9.71 -4.21
CA GLN A 87 7.54 -9.97 -4.53
C GLN A 87 7.72 -10.23 -6.03
N ASP A 88 8.88 -9.83 -6.53
CA ASP A 88 9.37 -9.98 -7.89
C ASP A 88 10.62 -10.88 -7.93
N ASP A 89 10.72 -11.83 -7.00
CA ASP A 89 11.88 -12.69 -6.77
C ASP A 89 11.95 -13.91 -7.70
N ASP A 90 10.93 -14.14 -8.53
CA ASP A 90 10.97 -15.19 -9.54
C ASP A 90 11.90 -14.79 -10.71
N PRO A 91 12.98 -15.57 -10.96
CA PRO A 91 13.92 -15.28 -12.04
C PRO A 91 13.31 -15.35 -13.46
N ASP A 92 12.13 -15.96 -13.61
CA ASP A 92 11.41 -16.10 -14.89
C ASP A 92 10.38 -14.97 -15.13
N VAL A 93 10.38 -13.93 -14.28
CA VAL A 93 9.48 -12.78 -14.41
C VAL A 93 9.71 -12.01 -15.72
N THR A 94 8.62 -11.71 -16.41
CA THR A 94 8.66 -10.93 -17.67
C THR A 94 8.97 -9.45 -17.42
N PRO A 95 9.67 -8.75 -18.34
CA PRO A 95 9.89 -7.31 -18.24
C PRO A 95 8.59 -6.49 -18.08
N GLU A 96 7.51 -6.92 -18.72
CA GLU A 96 6.19 -6.28 -18.63
C GLU A 96 5.61 -6.38 -17.21
N TYR A 97 5.83 -7.49 -16.51
CA TYR A 97 5.41 -7.63 -15.12
C TYR A 97 6.25 -6.76 -14.18
N LEU A 98 7.57 -6.65 -14.40
CA LEU A 98 8.41 -5.74 -13.63
C LEU A 98 7.98 -4.28 -13.79
N GLU A 99 7.62 -3.86 -15.02
CA GLU A 99 7.07 -2.53 -15.28
C GLU A 99 5.75 -2.31 -14.53
N LEU A 100 4.87 -3.32 -14.50
CA LEU A 100 3.62 -3.29 -13.72
C LEU A 100 3.91 -3.12 -12.22
N VAL A 101 4.80 -3.94 -11.66
CA VAL A 101 5.21 -3.89 -10.25
C VAL A 101 5.75 -2.50 -9.90
N GLN A 102 6.67 -1.95 -10.70
CA GLN A 102 7.22 -0.61 -10.53
C GLN A 102 6.14 0.47 -10.59
N ARG A 103 5.18 0.33 -11.51
CA ARG A 103 4.08 1.27 -11.65
C ARG A 103 3.16 1.26 -10.43
N VAL A 104 2.74 0.08 -9.95
CA VAL A 104 1.93 -0.06 -8.73
C VAL A 104 2.65 0.53 -7.52
N ARG A 105 3.90 0.12 -7.29
CA ARG A 105 4.76 0.62 -6.22
C ARG A 105 4.92 2.15 -6.27
N GLY A 106 5.11 2.70 -7.47
CA GLY A 106 5.19 4.15 -7.68
C GLY A 106 3.89 4.90 -7.38
N GLU A 107 2.72 4.32 -7.69
CA GLU A 107 1.42 4.92 -7.33
C GLU A 107 1.18 4.87 -5.81
N VAL A 108 1.47 3.75 -5.15
CA VAL A 108 1.32 3.61 -3.69
C VAL A 108 2.27 4.55 -2.96
N ALA A 109 3.52 4.70 -3.41
CA ALA A 109 4.48 5.61 -2.79
C ALA A 109 4.01 7.09 -2.77
N ARG A 110 3.15 7.50 -3.73
CA ARG A 110 2.53 8.84 -3.71
C ARG A 110 1.60 9.06 -2.51
N GLY A 111 1.16 7.98 -1.87
CA GLY A 111 0.41 7.98 -0.62
C GLY A 111 1.19 8.43 0.61
N TYR A 112 2.52 8.60 0.51
CA TYR A 112 3.40 8.97 1.62
C TYR A 112 2.84 10.04 2.59
N PRO A 113 2.28 11.18 2.13
CA PRO A 113 1.74 12.19 3.04
C PRO A 113 0.59 11.68 3.91
N PHE A 114 -0.25 10.78 3.38
CA PHE A 114 -1.36 10.16 4.12
C PHE A 114 -0.84 9.15 5.14
N TYR A 115 0.15 8.34 4.79
CA TYR A 115 0.75 7.38 5.73
C TYR A 115 1.42 8.09 6.91
N MET A 116 2.08 9.22 6.64
CA MET A 116 2.61 10.09 7.69
C MET A 116 1.52 10.64 8.61
N TYR A 117 0.38 11.04 8.04
CA TYR A 117 -0.77 11.52 8.81
C TYR A 117 -1.35 10.40 9.70
N TYR A 118 -1.58 9.21 9.14
CA TYR A 118 -2.16 8.09 9.87
C TYR A 118 -1.17 7.41 10.84
N LEU A 119 0.14 7.53 10.63
CA LEU A 119 1.14 7.16 11.64
C LEU A 119 0.98 7.99 12.93
N ASP A 120 0.60 9.27 12.80
CA ASP A 120 0.42 10.18 13.94
C ASP A 120 -1.01 10.16 14.51
N LYS A 121 -2.02 9.77 13.70
CA LYS A 121 -3.45 9.95 14.03
C LYS A 121 -4.32 8.69 13.97
N GLY A 122 -3.87 7.65 13.26
CA GLY A 122 -4.62 6.40 13.12
C GLY A 122 -4.69 5.62 14.43
N ASP A 123 -5.55 4.61 14.45
CA ASP A 123 -5.52 3.59 15.48
C ASP A 123 -4.25 2.73 15.41
N LEU A 124 -4.05 1.83 16.37
CA LEU A 124 -2.83 1.04 16.45
C LEU A 124 -2.59 0.15 15.22
N ASP A 125 -3.65 -0.41 14.63
CA ASP A 125 -3.52 -1.29 13.48
C ASP A 125 -3.19 -0.49 12.21
N SER A 126 -3.88 0.63 11.99
CA SER A 126 -3.57 1.57 10.91
C SER A 126 -2.15 2.13 11.02
N GLN A 127 -1.70 2.45 12.25
CA GLN A 127 -0.32 2.91 12.50
C GLN A 127 0.70 1.85 12.11
N ARG A 128 0.46 0.57 12.43
CA ARG A 128 1.35 -0.54 12.07
C ARG A 128 1.45 -0.71 10.56
N THR A 129 0.31 -0.76 9.86
CA THR A 129 0.32 -0.84 8.39
C THR A 129 0.99 0.40 7.77
N CYS A 130 0.83 1.59 8.36
CA CYS A 130 1.54 2.79 7.93
C CYS A 130 3.06 2.71 8.14
N ILE A 131 3.55 2.06 9.20
CA ILE A 131 5.00 1.84 9.40
C ILE A 131 5.54 1.03 8.22
N ASP A 132 4.86 -0.06 7.85
CA ASP A 132 5.28 -0.92 6.73
C ASP A 132 5.20 -0.19 5.39
N LEU A 133 4.12 0.52 5.12
CA LEU A 133 3.97 1.33 3.91
C LEU A 133 5.04 2.42 3.81
N LEU A 134 5.39 3.08 4.92
CA LEU A 134 6.47 4.06 4.94
C LEU A 134 7.84 3.39 4.70
N GLY A 135 8.08 2.23 5.29
CA GLY A 135 9.28 1.42 5.03
C GLY A 135 9.43 1.11 3.54
N LEU A 136 8.38 0.59 2.91
CA LEU A 136 8.31 0.34 1.48
C LEU A 136 8.53 1.63 0.66
N CYS A 137 7.90 2.74 1.02
CA CYS A 137 8.14 4.03 0.35
C CYS A 137 9.62 4.42 0.37
N GLY A 138 10.31 4.21 1.49
CA GLY A 138 11.73 4.51 1.63
C GLY A 138 12.63 3.59 0.81
N TYR A 139 12.25 2.32 0.67
CA TYR A 139 12.92 1.36 -0.20
C TYR A 139 12.77 1.73 -1.69
N LEU A 140 11.58 2.20 -2.07
CA LEU A 140 11.23 2.53 -3.45
C LEU A 140 11.75 3.90 -3.90
N ASP A 141 11.81 4.87 -2.98
CA ASP A 141 12.32 6.22 -3.22
C ASP A 141 13.24 6.64 -2.07
N LEU A 142 14.54 6.45 -2.29
CA LEU A 142 15.59 6.77 -1.32
C LEU A 142 15.67 8.27 -0.99
N SER A 143 15.12 9.15 -1.82
CA SER A 143 15.02 10.57 -1.47
C SER A 143 14.09 10.83 -0.27
N LEU A 144 13.17 9.90 0.00
CA LEU A 144 12.29 9.93 1.16
C LEU A 144 12.89 9.23 2.39
N ALA A 145 13.88 8.36 2.22
CA ALA A 145 14.42 7.50 3.29
C ALA A 145 14.80 8.30 4.55
N HIS A 146 15.52 9.41 4.42
CA HIS A 146 15.89 10.24 5.58
C HIS A 146 14.67 10.80 6.32
N ARG A 147 13.64 11.24 5.59
CA ARG A 147 12.40 11.79 6.17
C ARG A 147 11.60 10.70 6.88
N ILE A 148 11.53 9.51 6.28
CA ILE A 148 10.89 8.34 6.86
C ILE A 148 11.62 7.90 8.12
N CYS A 149 12.95 7.75 8.09
CA CYS A 149 13.75 7.41 9.27
C CYS A 149 13.54 8.40 10.42
N PHE A 150 13.46 9.70 10.12
CA PHE A 150 13.14 10.71 11.13
C PHE A 150 11.75 10.50 11.75
N ALA A 151 10.73 10.29 10.90
CA ALA A 151 9.36 10.05 11.35
C ALA A 151 9.24 8.80 12.21
N LEU A 152 9.87 7.70 11.77
CA LEU A 152 9.93 6.41 12.45
C LEU A 152 10.62 6.51 13.81
N ARG A 153 11.78 7.18 13.90
CA ARG A 153 12.47 7.43 15.18
C ARG A 153 11.59 8.24 16.14
N ARG A 154 10.90 9.26 15.65
CA ARG A 154 9.92 10.03 16.44
C ARG A 154 8.80 9.12 16.94
N HIS A 155 8.26 8.24 16.10
CA HIS A 155 7.22 7.30 16.47
C HIS A 155 7.68 6.33 17.57
N ILE A 156 8.91 5.79 17.51
CA ILE A 156 9.46 4.93 18.58
C ILE A 156 9.46 5.64 19.95
N VAL A 157 9.84 6.92 19.98
CA VAL A 157 9.92 7.70 21.23
C VAL A 157 8.53 7.91 21.84
N LEU A 158 7.53 8.13 20.99
CA LEU A 158 6.16 8.47 21.41
C LEU A 158 5.29 7.24 21.67
N SER A 159 5.49 6.17 20.91
CA SER A 159 4.67 4.96 20.98
C SER A 159 4.86 4.24 22.32
N GLN A 160 3.77 3.69 22.85
CA GLN A 160 3.80 2.78 23.99
C GLN A 160 3.69 1.32 23.55
N ASP A 161 3.42 1.05 22.27
CA ASP A 161 3.22 -0.29 21.74
C ASP A 161 4.59 -0.97 21.46
N PRO A 162 4.94 -2.05 22.17
CA PRO A 162 6.20 -2.75 21.95
C PRO A 162 6.29 -3.37 20.54
N PHE A 163 5.16 -3.77 19.97
CA PHE A 163 5.13 -4.36 18.63
C PHE A 163 5.50 -3.32 17.57
N SER A 164 4.85 -2.15 17.59
CA SER A 164 5.19 -1.02 16.73
C SER A 164 6.67 -0.64 16.87
N LYS A 165 7.21 -0.56 18.10
CA LYS A 165 8.65 -0.28 18.29
C LYS A 165 9.55 -1.29 17.61
N LYS A 166 9.23 -2.59 17.73
CA LYS A 166 9.99 -3.65 17.07
C LYS A 166 9.92 -3.51 15.55
N LEU A 167 8.73 -3.28 15.00
CA LEU A 167 8.51 -3.11 13.58
C LEU A 167 9.32 -1.93 13.03
N VAL A 168 9.27 -0.80 13.72
CA VAL A 168 10.04 0.39 13.34
C VAL A 168 11.56 0.12 13.38
N SER A 169 12.06 -0.58 14.39
CA SER A 169 13.49 -0.90 14.47
C SER A 169 13.98 -1.72 13.27
N VAL A 170 13.18 -2.67 12.78
CA VAL A 170 13.52 -3.46 11.58
C VAL A 170 13.64 -2.53 10.36
N TRP A 171 12.62 -1.70 10.13
CA TRP A 171 12.65 -0.77 9.00
C TRP A 171 13.78 0.26 9.07
N LEU A 172 14.13 0.74 10.27
CA LEU A 172 15.27 1.64 10.43
C LEU A 172 16.59 0.95 10.05
N GLU A 173 16.80 -0.29 10.47
CA GLU A 173 17.99 -1.06 10.13
C GLU A 173 18.12 -1.25 8.61
N ASP A 174 17.01 -1.61 7.94
CA ASP A 174 16.96 -1.83 6.49
C ASP A 174 17.22 -0.52 5.72
N LEU A 175 16.52 0.57 6.08
CA LEU A 175 16.65 1.85 5.40
C LEU A 175 18.04 2.48 5.61
N GLU A 176 18.62 2.38 6.81
CA GLU A 176 19.97 2.88 7.07
C GLU A 176 21.04 2.07 6.32
N SER A 177 20.85 0.74 6.24
CA SER A 177 21.71 -0.14 5.44
C SER A 177 21.72 0.24 3.95
N LEU A 178 20.55 0.58 3.39
CA LEU A 178 20.42 1.03 2.01
C LEU A 178 21.14 2.35 1.76
N GLN A 179 20.97 3.32 2.66
CA GLN A 179 21.63 4.64 2.57
C GLN A 179 23.17 4.50 2.55
N ASN A 180 23.72 3.59 3.36
CA ASN A 180 25.16 3.34 3.41
C ASN A 180 25.70 2.65 2.14
N THR A 181 24.87 1.89 1.44
CA THR A 181 25.28 1.12 0.24
C THR A 181 25.31 2.01 -1.00
N GLU A 182 24.40 2.98 -1.10
CA GLU A 182 24.32 3.87 -2.27
C GLU A 182 25.22 5.12 -2.20
N GLY A 183 25.94 5.33 -1.10
CA GLY A 183 26.90 6.43 -0.97
C GLY A 183 26.25 7.82 -0.99
N VAL A 184 25.00 7.92 -0.51
CA VAL A 184 24.28 9.18 -0.29
C VAL A 184 24.71 9.86 1.00
#